data_AF-A0A7V2G159-F1
#
_entry.id   AF-A0A7V2G159-F1
#
_cell.length_a   1.000
_cell.length_b   1.000
_cell.length_c   1.000
_cell.angle_alpha   90.00
_cell.angle_beta   90.00
_cell.angle_gamma   90.00
#
_symmetry.space_group_name_H-M   'P 1'
#
loop_
_entity.id
_entity.type
_entity.pdbx_description
1 polymer ?
#
loop_
_entity_poly.entity_id
_entity_poly.type
_entity_poly.pdbx_seq_one_letter_code
_entity_poly.pdbx_strand_id
1 'polypeptide(L)' 'MRVDPTVCTGKPCIRDLRFPVSRLLGLLAEGESKDSLLRAYPYLEPEDIDEALRYAACLAEDETILLAE' A
#
# COMPACT_ATOMS: atom_id res chain seq x y z
N MET A 1 7.49 1.89 3.43
CA MET A 1 6.44 0.97 3.96
C MET A 1 7.05 0.13 5.04
N ARG A 2 6.28 -0.34 6.03
CA ARG A 2 6.80 -1.22 7.09
C ARG A 2 6.16 -2.60 7.00
N VAL A 3 6.98 -3.64 6.93
CA VAL A 3 6.55 -5.04 7.09
C VAL A 3 6.76 -5.41 8.55
N ASP A 4 5.74 -5.23 9.38
CA ASP A 4 5.79 -5.66 10.77
C ASP A 4 5.07 -7.02 10.90
N PRO A 5 5.77 -8.11 11.23
CA PRO A 5 5.17 -9.44 11.35
C PRO A 5 4.13 -9.54 12.48
N THR A 6 4.11 -8.59 13.41
CA THR A 6 3.14 -8.53 14.52
C THR A 6 1.92 -7.65 14.21
N VAL A 7 1.93 -6.93 13.08
CA VAL A 7 0.83 -6.04 12.65
C VAL A 7 0.29 -6.52 11.31
N CYS A 8 -1.02 -6.78 11.24
CA CYS A 8 -1.72 -7.23 10.02
C CYS A 8 -1.26 -8.59 9.46
N THR A 9 -0.95 -9.56 10.33
CA THR A 9 -0.74 -10.96 9.93
C THR A 9 0.43 -11.12 8.92
N GLY A 10 1.45 -10.24 9.02
CA GLY A 10 2.59 -10.21 8.09
C GLY A 10 2.32 -9.54 6.74
N LYS A 11 1.19 -8.83 6.58
CA LYS A 11 0.88 -8.10 5.34
C LYS A 11 1.51 -6.69 5.37
N PRO A 12 2.10 -6.24 4.25
CA PRO A 12 2.66 -4.89 4.13
C PRO A 12 1.57 -3.86 4.35
N CYS A 13 1.87 -2.89 5.22
CA CYS A 13 1.00 -1.78 5.53
C CYS A 13 1.61 -0.47 5.06
N ILE A 14 0.75 0.49 4.73
CA ILE A 14 1.16 1.83 4.34
C ILE A 14 1.74 2.53 5.58
N ARG A 15 3.04 2.84 5.56
CA ARG A 15 3.77 3.50 6.67
C ARG A 15 3.44 2.85 8.04
N ASP A 16 2.92 3.63 8.99
CA ASP A 16 2.44 3.21 10.32
C ASP A 16 0.90 3.10 10.39
N LEU A 17 0.23 3.19 9.24
CA LEU A 17 -1.21 3.06 9.15
C LEU A 17 -1.55 1.57 9.19
N ARG A 18 -2.57 1.18 9.95
CA ARG A 18 -3.18 -0.16 9.83
C ARG A 18 -4.04 -0.27 8.56
N PHE A 19 -3.56 0.29 7.47
CA PHE A 19 -4.16 0.27 6.13
C PHE A 19 -3.36 -0.70 5.24
N PRO A 20 -3.91 -1.89 4.94
CA PRO A 20 -3.19 -2.88 4.15
C PRO A 20 -2.98 -2.41 2.72
N VAL A 21 -1.79 -2.64 2.16
CA VAL A 21 -1.50 -2.34 0.74
C VAL A 21 -2.47 -3.08 -0.19
N SER A 22 -2.84 -4.32 0.15
CA SER A 22 -3.82 -5.09 -0.62
C SER A 22 -5.19 -4.42 -0.70
N ARG A 23 -5.61 -3.70 0.35
CA ARG A 23 -6.89 -2.96 0.33
C ARG A 23 -6.80 -1.79 -0.63
N LEU A 24 -5.71 -1.03 -0.58
CA LEU A 24 -5.51 0.12 -1.46
C LEU A 24 -5.53 -0.32 -2.93
N LEU A 25 -4.77 -1.38 -3.25
CA LEU A 25 -4.72 -1.96 -4.59
C LEU A 25 -6.09 -2.49 -5.04
N GLY A 26 -6.87 -3.10 -4.13
CA GLY A 26 -8.22 -3.55 -4.42
C GLY A 26 -9.15 -2.40 -4.83
N LEU A 27 -9.13 -1.29 -4.09
CA LEU A 27 -9.93 -0.11 -4.43
C LEU A 27 -9.52 0.50 -5.77
N LEU A 28 -8.21 0.59 -6.04
CA LEU A 28 -7.70 1.03 -7.33
C LEU A 28 -8.16 0.09 -8.46
N ALA A 29 -8.19 -1.22 -8.24
CA ALA A 29 -8.66 -2.20 -9.21
C ALA A 29 -10.18 -2.11 -9.46
N GLU A 30 -10.95 -1.67 -8.47
CA GLU A 30 -12.40 -1.37 -8.61
C GLU A 30 -12.67 -0.07 -9.39
N GLY A 31 -11.62 0.69 -9.73
CA GLY A 31 -11.71 1.93 -10.52
C GLY A 31 -11.75 3.20 -9.67
N GLU A 32 -11.48 3.12 -8.37
CA GLU A 32 -11.34 4.32 -7.55
C GLU A 32 -10.14 5.15 -8.01
N SER A 33 -10.36 6.46 -8.18
CA SER A 33 -9.28 7.39 -8.52
C SER A 33 -8.43 7.73 -7.30
N LYS A 34 -7.16 8.10 -7.53
CA LYS A 34 -6.26 8.57 -6.46
C LYS A 34 -6.89 9.71 -5.66
N ASP A 35 -7.47 10.69 -6.34
CA ASP A 35 -8.15 11.81 -5.70
C ASP A 35 -9.36 11.40 -4.85
N SER A 36 -10.12 10.38 -5.29
CA SER A 36 -11.23 9.81 -4.51
C SER A 36 -10.71 9.17 -3.23
N LEU A 37 -9.64 8.38 -3.34
CA LEU A 37 -9.01 7.72 -2.21
C LEU A 37 -8.44 8.71 -1.18
N LEU A 38 -7.77 9.77 -1.64
CA LEU A 38 -7.23 10.81 -0.75
C LEU A 38 -8.35 11.60 -0.05
N ARG A 39 -9.50 11.79 -0.70
CA ARG A 39 -10.69 12.39 -0.06
C ARG A 39 -11.35 11.44 0.95
N ALA A 40 -11.49 10.17 0.61
CA ALA A 40 -12.12 9.15 1.46
C ALA A 40 -11.24 8.78 2.66
N TYR A 41 -9.92 8.85 2.50
CA TYR A 41 -8.91 8.54 3.51
C TYR A 41 -7.93 9.72 3.64
N PRO A 42 -8.30 10.79 4.37
CA PRO A 42 -7.49 12.01 4.48
C PRO A 42 -6.13 11.83 5.15
N TYR A 43 -5.88 10.66 5.74
CA TYR A 43 -4.60 10.26 6.33
C TYR A 43 -3.66 9.61 5.31
N LEU A 44 -4.13 9.30 4.10
CA LEU A 44 -3.27 8.87 3.00
C LEU A 44 -2.64 10.08 2.34
N GLU A 45 -1.37 9.94 2.00
CA GLU A 45 -0.63 10.89 1.16
C GLU A 45 -0.56 10.35 -0.27
N PRO A 46 -0.49 11.22 -1.31
CA PRO A 46 -0.31 10.77 -2.69
C PRO A 46 0.85 9.78 -2.85
N GLU A 47 1.94 10.00 -2.13
CA GLU A 47 3.15 9.19 -2.10
C GLU A 47 2.88 7.77 -1.58
N ASP A 48 1.93 7.60 -0.66
CA ASP A 48 1.52 6.28 -0.16
C ASP A 48 0.92 5.41 -1.27
N ILE A 49 0.19 6.04 -2.19
CA ILE A 49 -0.45 5.37 -3.31
C ILE A 49 0.61 4.94 -4.33
N ASP A 50 1.55 5.83 -4.62
CA ASP A 50 2.65 5.53 -5.54
C ASP A 50 3.54 4.41 -5.00
N GLU A 51 3.83 4.43 -3.70
CA GLU A 51 4.62 3.38 -3.06
C GLU A 51 3.90 2.02 -3.09
N ALA A 52 2.58 2.01 -2.84
CA ALA A 52 1.73 0.82 -2.98
C ALA A 52 1.80 0.20 -4.37
N LEU A 53 1.76 1.04 -5.41
CA LEU A 53 1.86 0.61 -6.79
C LEU A 53 3.26 0.09 -7.12
N ARG A 54 4.34 0.73 -6.64
CA ARG A 54 5.71 0.23 -6.82
C ARG A 54 5.91 -1.13 -6.17
N TYR A 55 5.42 -1.28 -4.94
CA TYR A 55 5.48 -2.56 -4.24
C TYR A 55 4.72 -3.65 -5.02
N ALA A 56 3.53 -3.33 -5.55
CA ALA A 56 2.76 -4.28 -6.36
C ALA A 56 3.47 -4.67 -7.67
N ALA A 57 4.07 -3.69 -8.37
CA ALA A 57 4.81 -3.93 -9.60
C ALA A 57 6.02 -4.85 -9.35
N CYS A 58 6.76 -4.57 -8.29
CA CYS A 58 7.91 -5.37 -7.89
C CYS A 58 7.52 -6.82 -7.53
N LEU A 59 6.45 -7.03 -6.76
CA LEU A 59 5.93 -8.37 -6.48
C LEU A 59 5.51 -9.11 -7.76
N ALA A 60 4.96 -8.39 -8.74
CA ALA A 60 4.57 -8.99 -10.03
C ALA A 60 5.78 -9.40 -10.88
N GLU A 61 6.95 -8.82 -10.62
CA GLU A 61 8.23 -9.16 -11.26
C GLU A 61 9.00 -10.29 -10.55
N ASP A 62 8.42 -10.88 -9.48
CA ASP A 62 9.07 -11.88 -8.59
C ASP A 62 10.36 -11.35 -7.90
N GLU A 63 10.53 -10.02 -7.87
CA GLU A 63 11.55 -9.39 -7.04
C GLU A 63 10.96 -9.19 -5.63
N THR A 64 11.50 -9.90 -4.64
CA THR A 64 11.15 -9.61 -3.24
C THR A 64 11.98 -8.42 -2.77
N ILE A 65 11.47 -7.19 -2.95
CA ILE A 65 12.08 -6.05 -2.26
C ILE A 65 11.75 -6.15 -0.77
N LEU A 66 12.78 -6.45 0.04
CA LEU A 66 12.78 -6.09 1.45
C LEU A 66 12.88 -4.57 1.51
N LEU A 67 11.75 -3.89 1.63
CA LEU A 67 11.72 -2.45 1.86
C LEU A 67 12.30 -2.20 3.25
N ALA A 68 13.57 -1.79 3.27
CA ALA A 68 14.33 -1.48 4.47
C ALA A 68 13.79 -0.20 5.14
N GLU A 69 13.99 -0.17 6.46
CA GLU A 69 13.37 0.68 7.50
C GLU A 69 13.37 2.19 7.22
#